data_AF-A0A2D7ZQF0-F1
#
_entry.id   AF-A0A2D7ZQF0-F1
#
_cell.length_a   1.000
_cell.length_b   1.000
_cell.length_c   1.000
_cell.angle_alpha   90.00
_cell.angle_beta   90.00
_cell.angle_gamma   90.00
#
_symmetry.space_group_name_H-M   'P 1'
#
loop_
_entity.id
_entity.type
_entity.pdbx_description
1 polymer ?
#
loop_
_entity_poly.entity_id
_entity_poly.type
_entity_poly.pdbx_seq_one_letter_code
_entity_poly.pdbx_strand_id
1 'polypeptide(L)'
;MWMRTSFKAPGGRLIAALSVALSLAVAGCGSISRPDAGLVGLAVAQGASPLDPFRFAANDEAAGEAFLSAWEIERQARGARSITALAVSGGGANGAYGAGVLVGWTRTGDRPVFDLVTGVSTGALISPFAFLGSAWDDRLAEAYRDEDVSRLASGGWGLIARPSLYSDRSLRALVGKYVDAQLLQAIAAEHQAGRRLLVATTNLDAQATVLWDMGAIALSGQAPGQSEAAVALFRNVLVASASIPGVFPPVMMGREGDLLPAEMHVDGGVSTPFVLAPSSLTFWTPEEVMRPGDLYVIINGEIEPRLALTRGATLPILMRSFDTLSKSDLRAHLIAAVAFASRNDARLRYAAIPTELGADSLAFEAAAMRRLFETGETAGASGTAFSEVMPEAWTRPEP
;
A
#
# COMPACT_ATOMS: atom_id res chain seq x y z
N MET A 1 -6.14 37.44 72.58
CA MET A 1 -5.05 37.68 71.60
C MET A 1 -4.64 36.34 70.99
N TRP A 2 -5.29 35.93 69.90
CA TRP A 2 -4.97 34.70 69.17
C TRP A 2 -4.06 35.07 67.98
N MET A 3 -2.81 34.60 67.99
CA MET A 3 -1.89 34.74 66.86
C MET A 3 -2.26 33.71 65.78
N ARG A 4 -2.70 34.19 64.61
CA ARG A 4 -2.80 33.40 63.38
C ARG A 4 -1.41 33.28 62.76
N THR A 5 -0.81 32.09 62.83
CA THR A 5 0.36 31.74 62.02
C THR A 5 -0.11 31.30 60.64
N SER A 6 0.20 32.13 59.63
CA SER A 6 -0.04 31.83 58.22
C SER A 6 1.02 30.85 57.72
N PHE A 7 0.63 29.59 57.52
CA PHE A 7 1.43 28.62 56.76
C PHE A 7 1.26 28.95 55.27
N LYS A 8 2.20 29.69 54.69
CA LYS A 8 2.36 29.75 53.22
C LYS A 8 3.07 28.48 52.78
N ALA A 9 2.32 27.51 52.24
CA ALA A 9 2.89 26.33 51.62
C ALA A 9 3.70 26.74 50.37
N PRO A 10 5.00 26.43 50.26
CA PRO A 10 5.85 26.85 49.14
C PRO A 10 5.62 26.02 47.85
N GLY A 11 4.69 25.07 47.85
CA GLY A 11 4.51 24.09 46.77
C GLY A 11 3.61 24.52 45.60
N GLY A 12 2.79 25.57 45.74
CA GLY A 12 1.78 25.92 44.73
C GLY A 12 2.36 26.34 43.38
N ARG A 13 3.50 27.04 43.38
CA ARG A 13 4.19 27.44 42.14
C ARG A 13 4.90 26.28 41.44
N LEU A 14 5.41 25.31 42.21
CA LEU A 14 6.08 24.13 41.66
C LEU A 14 5.06 23.17 41.05
N ILE A 15 3.92 22.95 41.72
CA ILE A 15 2.82 22.14 41.21
C ILE A 15 2.20 22.79 39.98
N ALA A 16 1.97 24.11 39.98
CA ALA A 16 1.46 24.81 38.79
C ALA A 16 2.44 24.77 37.61
N ALA A 17 3.74 24.89 37.86
CA ALA A 17 4.77 24.77 36.82
C ALA A 17 4.86 23.34 36.26
N LEU A 18 4.77 22.31 37.11
CA LEU A 18 4.70 20.91 36.70
C LEU A 18 3.42 20.60 35.91
N SER A 19 2.27 21.13 36.33
CA SER A 19 1.01 20.98 35.60
C SER A 19 1.06 21.68 34.25
N VAL A 20 1.61 22.89 34.15
CA VAL A 20 1.77 23.59 32.86
C VAL A 20 2.78 22.86 31.96
N ALA A 21 3.89 22.37 32.51
CA ALA A 21 4.86 21.56 31.77
C ALA A 21 4.25 20.22 31.30
N LEU A 22 3.41 19.58 32.12
CA LEU A 22 2.70 18.36 31.77
C LEU A 22 1.60 18.64 30.74
N SER A 23 0.86 19.75 30.85
CA SER A 23 -0.12 20.18 29.85
C SER A 23 0.54 20.55 28.52
N LEU A 24 1.72 21.19 28.54
CA LEU A 24 2.52 21.47 27.35
C LEU A 24 3.15 20.20 26.76
N ALA A 25 3.51 19.22 27.60
CA ALA A 25 3.99 17.91 27.15
C ALA A 25 2.86 17.05 26.55
N VAL A 26 1.61 17.21 27.02
CA VAL A 26 0.44 16.52 26.47
C VAL A 26 -0.09 17.23 25.20
N ALA A 27 0.04 18.56 25.11
CA ALA A 27 -0.35 19.34 23.94
C ALA A 27 0.69 19.31 22.79
N GLY A 28 1.93 18.86 23.07
CA GLY A 28 3.02 18.76 22.10
C GLY A 28 3.11 17.44 21.33
N CYS A 29 2.21 16.49 21.60
CA CYS A 29 2.24 15.18 20.96
C CYS A 29 1.78 15.25 19.50
N GLY A 30 2.72 15.53 18.58
CA GLY A 30 2.67 15.09 17.19
C GLY A 30 1.59 15.71 16.30
N SER A 31 1.30 17.01 16.42
CA SER A 31 0.40 17.67 15.48
C SER A 31 1.05 17.81 14.10
N ILE A 32 0.35 17.36 13.05
CA ILE A 32 0.66 17.72 11.68
C ILE A 32 0.06 19.11 11.46
N SER A 33 0.89 20.09 11.11
CA SER A 33 0.41 21.44 10.80
C SER A 33 -0.41 21.40 9.51
N ARG A 34 -1.72 21.65 9.62
CA ARG A 34 -2.63 21.79 8.47
C ARG A 34 -3.44 23.09 8.64
N PRO A 35 -3.63 23.89 7.58
CA PRO A 35 -4.58 25.00 7.64
C PRO A 35 -5.97 24.47 8.02
N ASP A 36 -6.65 25.12 8.97
CA ASP A 36 -8.05 24.82 9.30
C ASP A 36 -8.92 25.14 8.08
N ALA A 37 -9.16 24.13 7.24
CA ALA A 37 -10.19 24.18 6.23
C ALA A 37 -11.52 24.02 6.95
N GLY A 38 -12.11 25.12 7.44
CA GLY A 38 -13.44 25.11 8.05
C GLY A 38 -14.51 24.51 7.12
N LEU A 39 -15.76 24.39 7.58
CA LEU A 39 -16.88 23.78 6.84
C LEU A 39 -17.06 24.30 5.38
N VAL A 40 -16.63 25.52 5.09
CA VAL A 40 -16.62 26.12 3.74
C VAL A 40 -15.56 25.49 2.83
N GLY A 41 -14.39 25.11 3.35
CA GLY A 41 -13.35 24.40 2.60
C GLY A 41 -13.73 22.97 2.24
N LEU A 42 -14.54 22.31 3.08
CA LEU A 42 -15.10 20.97 2.79
C LEU A 42 -16.21 21.02 1.71
N ALA A 43 -16.94 22.13 1.60
CA ALA A 43 -17.92 22.32 0.53
C ALA A 43 -17.25 22.69 -0.81
N VAL A 44 -16.15 23.45 -0.78
CA VAL A 44 -15.30 23.72 -1.97
C VAL A 44 -14.53 22.47 -2.39
N ALA A 45 -14.25 21.53 -1.47
CA ALA A 45 -13.65 20.21 -1.72
C ALA A 45 -14.44 19.31 -2.69
N GLN A 46 -15.65 19.71 -3.11
CA GLN A 46 -16.42 19.06 -4.17
C GLN A 46 -16.11 19.58 -5.59
N GLY A 47 -15.17 20.52 -5.74
CA GLY A 47 -14.60 20.87 -7.04
C GLY A 47 -13.64 19.79 -7.54
N ALA A 48 -13.50 19.65 -8.87
CA ALA A 48 -12.58 18.70 -9.48
C ALA A 48 -11.14 18.99 -9.03
N SER A 49 -10.51 18.02 -8.37
CA SER A 49 -9.12 18.08 -7.97
C SER A 49 -8.22 17.86 -9.19
N PRO A 50 -7.07 18.53 -9.29
CA PRO A 50 -6.07 18.27 -10.35
C PRO A 50 -5.58 16.83 -10.38
N LEU A 51 -5.82 16.06 -9.31
CA LEU A 51 -5.44 14.66 -9.16
C LEU A 51 -6.49 13.69 -9.71
N ASP A 52 -7.73 14.13 -9.93
CA ASP A 52 -8.84 13.28 -10.37
C ASP A 52 -8.63 12.60 -11.73
N PRO A 53 -7.87 13.16 -12.70
CA PRO A 53 -7.51 12.43 -13.91
C PRO A 53 -6.67 11.18 -13.68
N PHE A 54 -6.06 11.03 -12.50
CA PHE A 54 -5.12 9.96 -12.19
C PHE A 54 -5.62 8.99 -11.12
N ARG A 55 -6.81 9.22 -10.55
CA ARG A 55 -7.29 8.42 -9.42
C ARG A 55 -8.81 8.43 -9.29
N PHE A 56 -9.32 7.47 -8.55
CA PHE A 56 -10.71 7.43 -8.12
C PHE A 56 -10.84 6.72 -6.77
N ALA A 57 -11.89 7.02 -6.01
CA ALA A 57 -12.19 6.29 -4.79
C ALA A 57 -12.77 4.91 -5.14
N ALA A 58 -12.32 3.85 -4.47
CA ALA A 58 -12.75 2.47 -4.79
C ALA A 58 -14.24 2.20 -4.51
N ASN A 59 -14.88 3.06 -3.72
CA ASN A 59 -16.31 3.06 -3.43
C ASN A 59 -17.11 4.03 -4.32
N ASP A 60 -16.46 4.77 -5.22
CA ASP A 60 -17.14 5.54 -6.27
C ASP A 60 -17.43 4.61 -7.44
N GLU A 61 -18.69 4.15 -7.51
CA GLU A 61 -19.16 3.21 -8.52
C GLU A 61 -19.09 3.81 -9.92
N ALA A 62 -19.53 5.06 -10.09
CA ALA A 62 -19.53 5.74 -11.38
C ALA A 62 -18.11 5.93 -11.93
N ALA A 63 -17.16 6.34 -11.08
CA ALA A 63 -15.76 6.47 -11.49
C ALA A 63 -15.11 5.12 -11.83
N GLY A 64 -15.41 4.08 -11.04
CA GLY A 64 -14.94 2.72 -11.30
C GLY A 64 -15.48 2.14 -12.61
N GLU A 65 -16.77 2.32 -12.88
CA GLU A 65 -17.41 1.92 -14.14
C GLU A 65 -16.85 2.69 -15.34
N ALA A 66 -16.61 4.00 -15.19
CA ALA A 66 -16.00 4.82 -16.24
C ALA A 66 -14.59 4.34 -16.59
N PHE A 67 -13.77 4.04 -15.56
CA PHE A 67 -12.43 3.47 -15.75
C PHE A 67 -12.48 2.14 -16.52
N LEU A 68 -13.36 1.22 -16.10
CA LEU A 68 -13.51 -0.07 -16.77
C LEU A 68 -14.02 0.07 -18.19
N SER A 69 -15.02 0.91 -18.43
CA SER A 69 -15.63 1.10 -19.75
C SER A 69 -14.59 1.65 -20.73
N ALA A 70 -13.77 2.61 -20.30
CA ALA A 70 -12.66 3.12 -21.09
C ALA A 70 -11.64 2.02 -21.41
N TRP A 71 -11.30 1.19 -20.42
CA TRP A 71 -10.36 0.09 -20.62
C TRP A 71 -10.93 -1.01 -21.52
N GLU A 72 -12.22 -1.32 -21.42
CA GLU A 72 -12.93 -2.27 -22.26
C GLU A 72 -12.87 -1.85 -23.73
N ILE A 73 -13.17 -0.58 -24.04
CA ILE A 73 -13.09 -0.03 -25.41
C ILE A 73 -11.68 -0.22 -25.98
N GLU A 74 -10.63 0.08 -25.21
CA GLU A 74 -9.25 -0.12 -25.64
C GLU A 74 -8.93 -1.61 -25.90
N ARG A 75 -9.41 -2.49 -25.04
CA ARG A 75 -9.18 -3.93 -25.16
C ARG A 75 -9.93 -4.54 -26.34
N GLN A 76 -11.16 -4.10 -26.59
CA GLN A 76 -11.97 -4.49 -27.76
C GLN A 76 -11.27 -4.08 -29.06
N ALA A 77 -10.79 -2.84 -29.13
CA ALA A 77 -10.03 -2.34 -30.29
C ALA A 77 -8.74 -3.14 -30.58
N ARG A 78 -8.21 -3.83 -29.56
CA ARG A 78 -7.00 -4.67 -29.65
C ARG A 78 -7.29 -6.16 -29.82
N GLY A 79 -8.55 -6.58 -29.78
CA GLY A 79 -8.94 -7.99 -29.87
C GLY A 79 -8.49 -8.84 -28.69
N ALA A 80 -8.35 -8.26 -27.49
CA ALA A 80 -8.07 -9.00 -26.27
C ALA A 80 -9.26 -9.88 -25.86
N ARG A 81 -9.02 -10.99 -25.14
CA ARG A 81 -10.06 -12.02 -24.89
C ARG A 81 -10.35 -12.32 -23.42
N SER A 82 -9.38 -12.09 -22.54
CA SER A 82 -9.52 -12.33 -21.10
C SER A 82 -8.51 -11.50 -20.33
N ILE A 83 -8.78 -11.21 -19.06
CA ILE A 83 -7.88 -10.47 -18.18
C ILE A 83 -7.01 -11.46 -17.39
N THR A 84 -5.69 -11.29 -17.48
CA THR A 84 -4.72 -11.89 -16.58
C THR A 84 -4.27 -10.84 -15.58
N ALA A 85 -4.58 -11.02 -14.29
CA ALA A 85 -4.33 -10.01 -13.26
C ALA A 85 -3.38 -10.51 -12.17
N LEU A 86 -2.57 -9.60 -11.64
CA LEU A 86 -1.74 -9.80 -10.46
C LEU A 86 -2.08 -8.74 -9.41
N ALA A 87 -2.47 -9.17 -8.21
CA ALA A 87 -2.57 -8.31 -7.04
C ALA A 87 -1.42 -8.61 -6.07
N VAL A 88 -0.70 -7.57 -5.65
CA VAL A 88 0.40 -7.68 -4.69
C VAL A 88 0.00 -6.98 -3.40
N SER A 89 -0.13 -7.75 -2.33
CA SER A 89 -0.62 -7.25 -1.05
C SER A 89 0.40 -6.39 -0.33
N GLY A 90 -0.09 -5.67 0.68
CA GLY A 90 0.76 -5.08 1.70
C GLY A 90 1.46 -6.11 2.58
N GLY A 91 2.43 -5.65 3.37
CA GLY A 91 3.30 -6.52 4.17
C GLY A 91 4.55 -5.90 4.77
N GLY A 92 4.83 -4.61 4.56
CA GLY A 92 6.06 -3.98 5.05
C GLY A 92 7.32 -4.72 4.57
N ALA A 93 8.24 -5.03 5.48
CA ALA A 93 9.49 -5.75 5.17
C ALA A 93 9.26 -7.13 4.51
N ASN A 94 8.10 -7.74 4.74
CA ASN A 94 7.73 -9.04 4.17
C ASN A 94 7.59 -9.02 2.64
N GLY A 95 7.50 -7.84 2.01
CA GLY A 95 7.52 -7.70 0.56
C GLY A 95 8.72 -8.34 -0.13
N ALA A 96 9.82 -8.54 0.60
CA ALA A 96 10.98 -9.27 0.10
C ALA A 96 10.62 -10.68 -0.41
N TYR A 97 9.68 -11.37 0.25
CA TYR A 97 9.17 -12.67 -0.22
C TYR A 97 8.49 -12.54 -1.58
N GLY A 98 7.54 -11.63 -1.73
CA GLY A 98 6.82 -11.44 -2.99
C GLY A 98 7.73 -11.00 -4.15
N ALA A 99 8.71 -10.13 -3.87
CA ALA A 99 9.75 -9.77 -4.83
C ALA A 99 10.56 -11.00 -5.26
N GLY A 100 10.97 -11.83 -4.29
CA GLY A 100 11.63 -13.11 -4.53
C GLY A 100 10.79 -14.03 -5.41
N VAL A 101 9.50 -14.22 -5.09
CA VAL A 101 8.57 -15.06 -5.88
C VAL A 101 8.55 -14.63 -7.34
N LEU A 102 8.43 -13.33 -7.63
CA LEU A 102 8.40 -12.83 -9.01
C LEU A 102 9.70 -13.10 -9.77
N VAL A 103 10.84 -12.84 -9.13
CA VAL A 103 12.19 -13.05 -9.70
C VAL A 103 12.46 -14.54 -9.94
N GLY A 104 12.05 -15.38 -8.99
CA GLY A 104 12.12 -16.84 -9.11
C GLY A 104 11.23 -17.35 -10.22
N TRP A 105 9.97 -16.88 -10.27
CA TRP A 105 8.96 -17.32 -11.23
C TRP A 105 9.37 -17.02 -12.67
N THR A 106 10.07 -15.92 -12.94
CA THR A 106 10.64 -15.67 -14.27
C THR A 106 11.53 -16.83 -14.79
N ARG A 107 12.18 -17.58 -13.90
CA ARG A 107 13.07 -18.69 -14.27
C ARG A 107 12.34 -19.92 -14.80
N THR A 108 11.05 -20.06 -14.52
CA THR A 108 10.23 -21.15 -15.10
C THR A 108 9.95 -20.90 -16.58
N GLY A 109 10.08 -19.66 -17.04
CA GLY A 109 9.73 -19.24 -18.40
C GLY A 109 8.23 -19.10 -18.67
N ASP A 110 7.38 -19.32 -17.66
CA ASP A 110 5.91 -19.31 -17.80
C ASP A 110 5.21 -18.16 -17.06
N ARG A 111 5.96 -17.24 -16.44
CA ARG A 111 5.41 -16.05 -15.79
C ARG A 111 4.59 -15.22 -16.81
N PRO A 112 3.28 -15.01 -16.59
CA PRO A 112 2.44 -14.28 -17.52
C PRO A 112 2.82 -12.82 -17.67
N VAL A 113 2.49 -12.23 -18.82
CA VAL A 113 2.37 -10.79 -18.97
C VAL A 113 0.99 -10.40 -18.45
N PHE A 114 0.94 -9.63 -17.36
CA PHE A 114 -0.31 -9.25 -16.72
C PHE A 114 -0.98 -8.08 -17.43
N ASP A 115 -2.26 -8.20 -17.75
CA ASP A 115 -3.11 -7.12 -18.24
C ASP A 115 -3.35 -6.06 -17.17
N LEU A 116 -3.49 -6.50 -15.91
CA LEU A 116 -3.67 -5.65 -14.74
C LEU A 116 -2.68 -6.05 -13.65
N VAL A 117 -1.93 -5.08 -13.13
CA VAL A 117 -1.16 -5.24 -11.89
C VAL A 117 -1.65 -4.24 -10.87
N THR A 118 -1.88 -4.70 -9.64
CA THR A 118 -2.24 -3.84 -8.53
C THR A 118 -1.30 -4.01 -7.34
N GLY A 119 -1.08 -2.93 -6.61
CA GLY A 119 -0.21 -2.92 -5.45
C GLY A 119 -0.73 -2.12 -4.29
N VAL A 120 -0.51 -2.65 -3.09
CA VAL A 120 -0.79 -1.97 -1.82
C VAL A 120 0.45 -2.03 -0.94
N SER A 121 0.85 -0.92 -0.29
CA SER A 121 2.02 -0.90 0.61
C SER A 121 3.29 -1.37 -0.07
N THR A 122 4.03 -2.29 0.53
CA THR A 122 5.18 -2.92 -0.12
C THR A 122 4.83 -3.50 -1.50
N GLY A 123 3.59 -3.95 -1.70
CA GLY A 123 3.09 -4.39 -3.01
C GLY A 123 3.02 -3.26 -4.04
N ALA A 124 2.74 -2.02 -3.63
CA ALA A 124 2.84 -0.86 -4.51
C ALA A 124 4.28 -0.59 -4.98
N LEU A 125 5.28 -0.89 -4.14
CA LEU A 125 6.69 -0.78 -4.52
C LEU A 125 7.14 -1.91 -5.47
N ILE A 126 6.53 -3.09 -5.39
CA ILE A 126 6.80 -4.25 -6.26
C ILE A 126 6.11 -4.10 -7.62
N SER A 127 4.88 -3.59 -7.61
CA SER A 127 3.96 -3.61 -8.76
C SER A 127 4.48 -2.94 -10.04
N PRO A 128 5.20 -1.80 -10.00
CA PRO A 128 5.81 -1.22 -11.19
C PRO A 128 6.76 -2.18 -11.91
N PHE A 129 7.61 -2.90 -11.17
CA PHE A 129 8.53 -3.87 -11.75
C PHE A 129 7.78 -5.12 -12.22
N ALA A 130 6.80 -5.56 -11.43
CA ALA A 130 5.97 -6.71 -11.80
C ALA A 130 5.20 -6.46 -13.11
N PHE A 131 4.72 -5.23 -13.29
CA PHE A 131 4.06 -4.74 -14.49
C PHE A 131 5.00 -4.69 -15.69
N LEU A 132 6.24 -4.20 -15.53
CA LEU A 132 7.18 -4.18 -16.65
C LEU A 132 7.76 -5.55 -17.02
N GLY A 133 7.61 -6.54 -16.13
CA GLY A 133 7.95 -7.94 -16.40
C GLY A 133 9.42 -8.28 -16.16
N SER A 134 9.84 -9.43 -16.69
CA SER A 134 11.12 -10.08 -16.35
C SER A 134 12.37 -9.24 -16.63
N ALA A 135 12.32 -8.34 -17.62
CA ALA A 135 13.42 -7.43 -17.92
C ALA A 135 13.76 -6.46 -16.77
N TRP A 136 12.88 -6.34 -15.78
CA TRP A 136 13.03 -5.45 -14.62
C TRP A 136 13.27 -6.20 -13.31
N ASP A 137 13.40 -7.53 -13.36
CA ASP A 137 13.58 -8.36 -12.16
C ASP A 137 14.92 -8.09 -11.45
N ASP A 138 15.99 -7.78 -12.17
CA ASP A 138 17.28 -7.41 -11.55
C ASP A 138 17.12 -6.14 -10.70
N ARG A 139 16.41 -5.14 -11.22
CA ARG A 139 16.16 -3.88 -10.49
C ARG A 139 15.22 -4.09 -9.29
N LEU A 140 14.24 -4.99 -9.42
CA LEU A 140 13.38 -5.42 -8.31
C LEU A 140 14.19 -6.15 -7.23
N ALA A 141 15.08 -7.08 -7.64
CA ALA A 141 15.92 -7.84 -6.74
C ALA A 141 16.90 -6.92 -5.98
N GLU A 142 17.52 -5.97 -6.68
CA GLU A 142 18.36 -4.95 -6.05
C GLU A 142 17.56 -4.15 -5.01
N ALA A 143 16.38 -3.65 -5.36
CA ALA A 143 15.56 -2.83 -4.45
C ALA A 143 15.21 -3.53 -3.12
N TYR A 144 15.10 -4.86 -3.11
CA TYR A 144 14.79 -5.66 -1.92
C TYR A 144 15.99 -6.35 -1.26
N ARG A 145 17.17 -6.28 -1.88
CA ARG A 145 18.45 -6.77 -1.32
C ARG A 145 19.38 -5.66 -0.86
N ASP A 146 19.06 -4.41 -1.23
CA ASP A 146 19.84 -3.23 -0.92
C ASP A 146 19.97 -3.01 0.59
N GLU A 147 21.21 -2.78 1.04
CA GLU A 147 21.51 -2.47 2.44
C GLU A 147 20.90 -1.12 2.87
N ASP A 148 20.61 -0.21 1.93
CA ASP A 148 19.88 1.03 2.21
C ASP A 148 18.48 0.77 2.77
N VAL A 149 17.86 -0.38 2.49
CA VAL A 149 16.58 -0.77 3.09
C VAL A 149 16.72 -0.97 4.61
N SER A 150 17.86 -1.50 5.06
CA SER A 150 18.14 -1.62 6.50
C SER A 150 18.30 -0.27 7.19
N ARG A 151 18.60 0.80 6.43
CA ARG A 151 18.62 2.16 6.97
C ARG A 151 17.23 2.70 7.27
N LEU A 152 16.16 2.10 6.73
CA LEU A 152 14.79 2.39 7.18
C LEU A 152 14.66 2.09 8.69
N ALA A 153 15.31 1.04 9.19
CA ALA A 153 15.31 0.65 10.60
C ALA A 153 16.13 1.58 11.52
N SER A 154 16.98 2.46 10.97
CA SER A 154 18.00 3.20 11.73
C SER A 154 17.54 4.56 12.30
N GLY A 155 16.26 4.91 12.16
CA GLY A 155 15.67 6.17 12.64
C GLY A 155 15.31 6.19 14.13
N GLY A 156 16.30 6.07 15.02
CA GLY A 156 16.06 6.00 16.47
C GLY A 156 15.63 7.30 17.16
N TRP A 157 14.72 7.14 18.14
CA TRP A 157 14.43 7.95 19.33
C TRP A 157 13.81 9.35 19.15
N GLY A 158 12.48 9.42 19.17
CA GLY A 158 11.76 10.71 19.23
C GLY A 158 10.24 10.62 19.45
N LEU A 159 9.75 9.70 20.29
CA LEU A 159 8.31 9.47 20.53
C LEU A 159 7.56 10.65 21.17
N ILE A 160 8.23 11.73 21.56
CA ILE A 160 7.59 12.87 22.24
C ILE A 160 7.35 14.05 21.26
N ALA A 161 7.89 14.03 20.04
CA ALA A 161 7.76 15.14 19.09
C ALA A 161 7.54 14.74 17.62
N ARG A 162 7.46 13.44 17.29
CA ARG A 162 7.29 12.96 15.91
C ARG A 162 6.20 11.88 15.80
N PRO A 163 5.27 11.99 14.84
CA PRO A 163 4.20 11.01 14.64
C PRO A 163 4.66 9.68 14.01
N SER A 164 5.96 9.42 13.84
CA SER A 164 6.50 8.25 13.12
C SER A 164 7.75 7.64 13.78
N LEU A 165 7.84 6.31 13.75
CA LEU A 165 8.98 5.52 14.24
C LEU A 165 10.19 5.57 13.30
N TYR A 166 9.99 5.78 12.00
CA TYR A 166 11.03 5.82 10.97
C TYR A 166 10.99 7.11 10.15
N SER A 167 12.10 7.47 9.50
CA SER A 167 12.20 8.73 8.77
C SER A 167 11.65 8.64 7.35
N ASP A 168 10.65 9.49 7.06
CA ASP A 168 10.10 9.77 5.73
C ASP A 168 11.16 9.97 4.64
N ARG A 169 12.25 10.66 4.97
CA ARG A 169 13.37 10.90 4.05
C ARG A 169 14.02 9.63 3.51
N SER A 170 14.13 8.57 4.32
CA SER A 170 14.77 7.32 3.88
C SER A 170 13.88 6.56 2.92
N LEU A 171 12.56 6.49 3.18
CA LEU A 171 11.60 5.89 2.25
C LEU A 171 11.56 6.66 0.93
N ARG A 172 11.50 7.99 0.98
CA ARG A 172 11.57 8.84 -0.22
C ARG A 172 12.87 8.68 -1.00
N ALA A 173 14.01 8.56 -0.32
CA ALA A 173 15.29 8.35 -0.98
C ALA A 173 15.35 6.97 -1.66
N LEU A 174 14.87 5.92 -1.01
CA LEU A 174 14.82 4.57 -1.58
C LEU A 174 13.91 4.53 -2.81
N VAL A 175 12.69 5.07 -2.70
CA VAL A 175 11.78 5.20 -3.86
C VAL A 175 12.43 6.04 -4.96
N GLY A 176 13.08 7.16 -4.61
CA GLY A 176 13.77 8.02 -5.56
C GLY A 176 14.93 7.36 -6.31
N LYS A 177 15.62 6.40 -5.69
CA LYS A 177 16.71 5.61 -6.29
C LYS A 177 16.22 4.66 -7.38
N TYR A 178 15.05 4.06 -7.18
CA TYR A 178 14.53 3.01 -8.08
C TYR A 178 13.42 3.48 -9.02
N VAL A 179 12.81 4.65 -8.77
CA VAL A 179 11.73 5.21 -9.58
C VAL A 179 12.24 6.45 -10.29
N ASP A 180 12.57 6.34 -11.57
CA ASP A 180 13.10 7.43 -12.40
C ASP A 180 12.27 7.63 -13.68
N ALA A 181 12.67 8.61 -14.50
CA ALA A 181 11.99 8.91 -15.76
C ALA A 181 12.01 7.73 -16.75
N GLN A 182 13.04 6.88 -16.71
CA GLN A 182 13.14 5.71 -17.58
C GLN A 182 12.10 4.65 -17.19
N LEU A 183 11.92 4.40 -15.90
CA LEU A 183 10.85 3.55 -15.39
C LEU A 183 9.49 4.08 -15.84
N LEU A 184 9.21 5.38 -15.67
CA LEU A 184 7.95 5.97 -16.09
C LEU A 184 7.75 5.86 -17.61
N GLN A 185 8.78 6.05 -18.43
CA GLN A 185 8.68 5.89 -19.87
C GLN A 185 8.29 4.46 -20.27
N ALA A 186 8.88 3.45 -19.61
CA ALA A 186 8.52 2.06 -19.84
C ALA A 186 7.06 1.77 -19.43
N ILE A 187 6.62 2.31 -18.28
CA ILE A 187 5.24 2.13 -17.80
C ILE A 187 4.25 2.82 -18.75
N ALA A 188 4.57 4.02 -19.25
CA ALA A 188 3.74 4.73 -20.20
C ALA A 188 3.56 3.93 -21.51
N ALA A 189 4.61 3.27 -21.99
CA ALA A 189 4.53 2.42 -23.18
C ALA A 189 3.61 1.20 -22.97
N GLU A 190 3.74 0.51 -21.84
CA GLU A 190 2.86 -0.63 -21.49
C GLU A 190 1.41 -0.18 -21.24
N HIS A 191 1.21 1.01 -20.66
CA HIS A 191 -0.11 1.60 -20.50
C HIS A 191 -0.76 1.92 -21.86
N GLN A 192 0.00 2.51 -22.79
CA GLN A 192 -0.40 2.71 -24.17
C GLN A 192 -0.61 1.39 -24.93
N ALA A 193 -0.04 0.28 -24.47
CA ALA A 193 -0.30 -1.06 -25.01
C ALA A 193 -1.63 -1.65 -24.50
N GLY A 194 -2.33 -0.95 -23.59
CA GLY A 194 -3.64 -1.35 -23.06
C GLY A 194 -3.57 -2.09 -21.73
N ARG A 195 -2.41 -2.12 -21.07
CA ARG A 195 -2.25 -2.72 -19.73
C ARG A 195 -2.51 -1.67 -18.65
N ARG A 196 -2.87 -2.10 -17.44
CA ARG A 196 -3.17 -1.19 -16.31
C ARG A 196 -2.32 -1.50 -15.09
N LEU A 197 -1.82 -0.45 -14.45
CA LEU A 197 -1.08 -0.51 -13.20
C LEU A 197 -1.78 0.39 -12.18
N LEU A 198 -2.37 -0.22 -11.16
CA LEU A 198 -3.08 0.51 -10.10
C LEU A 198 -2.36 0.41 -8.76
N VAL A 199 -2.30 1.51 -8.02
CA VAL A 199 -1.78 1.52 -6.64
C VAL A 199 -2.85 2.05 -5.70
N ALA A 200 -3.03 1.39 -4.55
CA ALA A 200 -3.98 1.85 -3.54
C ALA A 200 -3.30 2.66 -2.44
N THR A 201 -3.93 3.76 -2.04
CA THR A 201 -3.65 4.47 -0.79
C THR A 201 -4.93 4.62 0.02
N THR A 202 -4.82 4.94 1.30
CA THR A 202 -5.99 5.30 2.11
C THR A 202 -6.02 6.81 2.31
N ASN A 203 -7.06 7.48 1.82
CA ASN A 203 -7.33 8.87 2.16
C ASN A 203 -8.00 8.89 3.55
N LEU A 204 -7.30 9.40 4.56
CA LEU A 204 -7.79 9.43 5.95
C LEU A 204 -8.89 10.47 6.16
N ASP A 205 -8.91 11.54 5.37
CA ASP A 205 -9.94 12.58 5.47
C ASP A 205 -11.30 12.05 4.99
N ALA A 206 -11.28 11.24 3.94
CA ALA A 206 -12.47 10.62 3.35
C ALA A 206 -12.75 9.20 3.88
N GLN A 207 -11.84 8.63 4.67
CA GLN A 207 -11.86 7.22 5.09
C GLN A 207 -12.07 6.24 3.93
N ALA A 208 -11.43 6.53 2.80
CA ALA A 208 -11.67 5.83 1.55
C ALA A 208 -10.37 5.25 0.96
N THR A 209 -10.47 4.07 0.36
CA THR A 209 -9.44 3.53 -0.52
C THR A 209 -9.43 4.36 -1.81
N VAL A 210 -8.28 4.91 -2.17
CA VAL A 210 -8.07 5.64 -3.42
C VAL A 210 -7.18 4.81 -4.34
N LEU A 211 -7.66 4.51 -5.54
CA LEU A 211 -6.92 3.80 -6.57
C LEU A 211 -6.30 4.80 -7.54
N TRP A 212 -4.99 4.71 -7.72
CA TRP A 212 -4.19 5.57 -8.59
C TRP A 212 -3.81 4.83 -9.86
N ASP A 213 -4.13 5.38 -11.03
CA ASP A 213 -3.65 4.89 -12.32
C ASP A 213 -2.23 5.39 -12.56
N MET A 214 -1.28 4.54 -12.21
CA MET A 214 0.14 4.83 -12.33
C MET A 214 0.58 4.94 -13.80
N GLY A 215 -0.14 4.27 -14.71
CA GLY A 215 0.10 4.37 -16.15
C GLY A 215 -0.34 5.71 -16.71
N ALA A 216 -1.48 6.24 -16.26
CA ALA A 216 -1.94 7.58 -16.60
C ALA A 216 -0.97 8.67 -16.09
N ILE A 217 -0.47 8.53 -14.86
CA ILE A 217 0.58 9.43 -14.32
C ILE A 217 1.83 9.36 -15.21
N ALA A 218 2.32 8.16 -15.52
CA ALA A 218 3.49 7.96 -16.35
C ALA A 218 3.33 8.54 -17.77
N LEU A 219 2.14 8.38 -18.37
CA LEU A 219 1.80 8.92 -19.67
C LEU A 219 1.77 10.46 -19.66
N SER A 220 1.26 11.08 -18.60
CA SER A 220 1.27 12.55 -18.46
C SER A 220 2.68 13.13 -18.49
N GLY A 221 3.67 12.39 -17.99
CA GLY A 221 5.08 12.77 -17.99
C GLY A 221 5.73 12.82 -19.38
N GLN A 222 5.07 12.28 -20.41
CA GLN A 222 5.56 12.34 -21.80
C GLN A 222 5.25 13.69 -22.48
N ALA A 223 4.36 14.51 -21.90
CA ALA A 223 4.10 15.85 -22.39
C ALA A 223 5.29 16.80 -22.12
N PRO A 224 5.60 17.74 -23.03
CA PRO A 224 6.71 18.68 -22.84
C PRO A 224 6.61 19.44 -21.51
N GLY A 225 7.68 19.36 -20.71
CA GLY A 225 7.78 20.04 -19.41
C GLY A 225 7.11 19.31 -18.23
N GLN A 226 6.45 18.17 -18.44
CA GLN A 226 5.66 17.49 -17.40
C GLN A 226 6.38 16.31 -16.72
N SER A 227 7.55 15.90 -17.23
CA SER A 227 8.29 14.73 -16.74
C SER A 227 8.61 14.80 -15.24
N GLU A 228 9.09 15.94 -14.75
CA GLU A 228 9.44 16.11 -13.34
C GLU A 228 8.21 16.04 -12.43
N ALA A 229 7.11 16.67 -12.82
CA ALA A 229 5.85 16.65 -12.08
C ALA A 229 5.26 15.23 -12.01
N ALA A 230 5.30 14.48 -13.13
CA ALA A 230 4.84 13.10 -13.17
C ALA A 230 5.71 12.18 -12.29
N VAL A 231 7.04 12.30 -12.35
CA VAL A 231 7.95 11.54 -11.47
C VAL A 231 7.67 11.87 -10.00
N ALA A 232 7.49 13.14 -9.65
CA ALA A 232 7.19 13.56 -8.29
C ALA A 232 5.86 12.97 -7.79
N LEU A 233 4.80 13.04 -8.60
CA LEU A 233 3.50 12.47 -8.26
C LEU A 233 3.58 10.95 -8.11
N PHE A 234 4.20 10.25 -9.06
CA PHE A 234 4.37 8.79 -9.02
C PHE A 234 5.08 8.34 -7.73
N ARG A 235 6.18 9.02 -7.37
CA ARG A 235 6.92 8.74 -6.13
C ARG A 235 6.07 9.05 -4.90
N ASN A 236 5.33 10.16 -4.89
CA ASN A 236 4.46 10.52 -3.75
C ASN A 236 3.37 9.48 -3.52
N VAL A 237 2.76 8.94 -4.58
CA VAL A 237 1.75 7.87 -4.48
C VAL A 237 2.37 6.59 -3.89
N LEU A 238 3.54 6.18 -4.37
CA LEU A 238 4.24 5.01 -3.83
C LEU A 238 4.64 5.17 -2.37
N VAL A 239 5.19 6.34 -2.00
CA VAL A 239 5.55 6.65 -0.62
C VAL A 239 4.30 6.64 0.25
N ALA A 240 3.20 7.26 -0.19
CA ALA A 240 1.95 7.27 0.56
C ALA A 240 1.40 5.85 0.76
N SER A 241 1.40 5.03 -0.29
CA SER A 241 0.93 3.65 -0.22
C SER A 241 1.72 2.81 0.77
N ALA A 242 3.01 3.11 1.00
CA ALA A 242 3.89 2.42 1.94
C ALA A 242 4.05 3.13 3.31
N SER A 243 3.31 4.23 3.56
CA SER A 243 3.40 5.00 4.80
C SER A 243 2.51 4.44 5.91
N ILE A 244 2.93 3.35 6.55
CA ILE A 244 2.17 2.68 7.62
C ILE A 244 1.97 3.65 8.81
N PRO A 245 0.72 3.90 9.27
CA PRO A 245 0.47 4.78 10.41
C PRO A 245 1.25 4.38 11.67
N GLY A 246 1.83 5.37 12.34
CA GLY A 246 2.70 5.16 13.51
C GLY A 246 4.13 4.72 13.16
N VAL A 247 4.38 4.24 11.94
CA VAL A 247 5.70 3.85 11.46
C VAL A 247 6.32 4.95 10.59
N PHE A 248 5.58 5.42 9.58
CA PHE A 248 5.96 6.52 8.70
C PHE A 248 4.89 7.62 8.75
N PRO A 249 5.24 8.88 8.50
CA PRO A 249 4.25 9.95 8.48
C PRO A 249 3.37 9.85 7.21
N PRO A 250 2.14 10.40 7.26
CA PRO A 250 1.28 10.49 6.08
C PRO A 250 1.89 11.40 5.02
N VAL A 251 1.47 11.22 3.77
CA VAL A 251 1.80 12.09 2.64
C VAL A 251 0.61 12.99 2.36
N MET A 252 0.87 14.29 2.34
CA MET A 252 -0.13 15.28 1.89
C MET A 252 -0.08 15.35 0.36
N MET A 253 -1.23 15.14 -0.29
CA MET A 253 -1.36 15.22 -1.75
C MET A 253 -2.23 16.41 -2.15
N GLY A 254 -1.79 17.17 -3.16
CA GLY A 254 -2.40 18.43 -3.55
C GLY A 254 -1.39 19.58 -3.49
N ARG A 255 -1.64 20.67 -4.22
CA ARG A 255 -0.73 21.82 -4.24
C ARG A 255 -0.99 22.74 -3.04
N GLU A 256 0.08 23.15 -2.38
CA GLU A 256 0.03 24.22 -1.39
C GLU A 256 -0.41 25.52 -2.08
N GLY A 257 -1.54 26.09 -1.66
CA GLY A 257 -2.15 27.28 -2.26
C GLY A 257 -3.30 27.04 -3.24
N ASP A 258 -3.71 25.79 -3.49
CA ASP A 258 -4.99 25.52 -4.16
C ASP A 258 -6.20 25.85 -3.26
N LEU A 259 -7.35 26.13 -3.88
CA LEU A 259 -8.62 26.34 -3.18
C LEU A 259 -9.10 25.06 -2.45
N LEU A 260 -8.62 23.89 -2.88
CA LEU A 260 -8.89 22.59 -2.28
C LEU A 260 -7.82 22.26 -1.22
N PRO A 261 -8.22 21.82 -0.01
CA PRO A 261 -7.26 21.39 1.00
C PRO A 261 -6.48 20.15 0.51
N ALA A 262 -5.17 20.11 0.79
CA ALA A 262 -4.35 18.93 0.51
C ALA A 262 -4.91 17.70 1.25
N GLU A 263 -5.05 16.58 0.55
CA GLU A 263 -5.58 15.32 1.05
C GLU A 263 -4.53 14.56 1.86
N MET A 264 -4.93 13.98 3.00
CA MET A 264 -4.05 13.16 3.82
C MET A 264 -4.10 11.70 3.41
N HIS A 265 -3.00 11.19 2.83
CA HIS A 265 -2.88 9.79 2.44
C HIS A 265 -1.89 9.01 3.30
N VAL A 266 -2.27 7.78 3.63
CA VAL A 266 -1.43 6.78 4.30
C VAL A 266 -1.46 5.46 3.54
N ASP A 267 -0.78 4.46 4.12
CA ASP A 267 -0.69 3.12 3.59
C ASP A 267 -2.07 2.55 3.23
N GLY A 268 -2.19 2.01 2.02
CA GLY A 268 -3.46 1.46 1.52
C GLY A 268 -3.94 0.24 2.31
N GLY A 269 -3.02 -0.47 2.97
CA GLY A 269 -3.26 -1.57 3.89
C GLY A 269 -4.10 -1.21 5.12
N VAL A 270 -4.34 0.08 5.35
CA VAL A 270 -5.29 0.56 6.36
C VAL A 270 -6.73 0.28 5.93
N SER A 271 -7.02 0.31 4.63
CA SER A 271 -8.38 0.13 4.10
C SER A 271 -8.57 -1.08 3.19
N THR A 272 -7.50 -1.66 2.64
CA THR A 272 -7.57 -2.89 1.85
C THR A 272 -6.22 -3.62 1.80
N PRO A 273 -6.14 -4.96 1.89
CA PRO A 273 -4.88 -5.69 1.91
C PRO A 273 -4.29 -5.88 0.52
N PHE A 274 -5.14 -5.98 -0.51
CA PHE A 274 -4.79 -6.11 -1.94
C PHE A 274 -6.01 -5.76 -2.81
N VAL A 275 -5.82 -5.46 -4.10
CA VAL A 275 -6.91 -5.05 -5.00
C VAL A 275 -6.97 -5.95 -6.24
N LEU A 276 -7.83 -6.96 -6.30
CA LEU A 276 -8.02 -7.73 -7.55
C LEU A 276 -9.03 -7.08 -8.49
N ALA A 277 -10.09 -6.52 -7.92
CA ALA A 277 -11.07 -5.69 -8.59
C ALA A 277 -11.51 -4.61 -7.59
N PRO A 278 -11.72 -3.36 -8.03
CA PRO A 278 -12.36 -2.33 -7.22
C PRO A 278 -13.65 -2.86 -6.54
N SER A 279 -13.91 -2.44 -5.30
CA SER A 279 -15.08 -2.88 -4.53
C SER A 279 -16.42 -2.56 -5.18
N SER A 280 -16.49 -1.46 -5.95
CA SER A 280 -17.64 -1.13 -6.80
C SER A 280 -17.97 -2.21 -7.83
N LEU A 281 -17.03 -3.10 -8.14
CA LEU A 281 -17.15 -4.14 -9.14
C LEU A 281 -17.40 -5.51 -8.52
N THR A 282 -17.74 -5.55 -7.22
CA THR A 282 -18.04 -6.79 -6.49
C THR A 282 -19.19 -7.57 -7.14
N PHE A 283 -20.11 -6.90 -7.86
CA PHE A 283 -21.21 -7.52 -8.62
C PHE A 283 -21.04 -7.44 -10.13
N TRP A 284 -19.90 -6.96 -10.61
CA TRP A 284 -19.61 -6.86 -12.03
C TRP A 284 -19.61 -8.25 -12.67
N THR A 285 -20.34 -8.36 -13.77
CA THR A 285 -20.43 -9.53 -14.65
C THR A 285 -19.91 -9.12 -16.03
N PRO A 286 -18.58 -9.08 -16.24
CA PRO A 286 -18.01 -8.67 -17.51
C PRO A 286 -18.42 -9.59 -18.66
N GLU A 287 -18.78 -8.99 -19.79
CA GLU A 287 -18.91 -9.71 -21.06
C GLU A 287 -17.54 -9.86 -21.76
N GLU A 288 -17.41 -10.94 -22.53
CA GLU A 288 -16.31 -11.28 -23.44
C GLU A 288 -14.90 -10.78 -23.04
N VAL A 289 -14.52 -9.58 -23.47
CA VAL A 289 -13.15 -9.03 -23.45
C VAL A 289 -12.63 -8.70 -22.04
N MET A 290 -13.55 -8.45 -21.13
CA MET A 290 -13.28 -8.06 -19.75
C MET A 290 -13.38 -9.24 -18.77
N ARG A 291 -13.73 -10.43 -19.25
CA ARG A 291 -13.86 -11.62 -18.41
C ARG A 291 -12.51 -11.97 -17.78
N PRO A 292 -12.42 -12.15 -16.44
CA PRO A 292 -11.19 -12.59 -15.81
C PRO A 292 -10.87 -14.02 -16.24
N GLY A 293 -9.61 -14.29 -16.59
CA GLY A 293 -9.11 -15.61 -16.96
C GLY A 293 -8.25 -16.20 -15.84
N ASP A 294 -7.07 -15.60 -15.62
CA ASP A 294 -6.12 -16.02 -14.60
C ASP A 294 -5.87 -14.86 -13.61
N LEU A 295 -6.14 -15.12 -12.34
CA LEU A 295 -5.97 -14.18 -11.24
C LEU A 295 -4.88 -14.69 -10.31
N TYR A 296 -3.89 -13.85 -10.04
CA TYR A 296 -2.79 -14.14 -9.14
C TYR A 296 -2.79 -13.17 -7.97
N VAL A 297 -2.58 -13.69 -6.76
CA VAL A 297 -2.41 -12.86 -5.55
C VAL A 297 -1.10 -13.22 -4.88
N ILE A 298 -0.22 -12.24 -4.68
CA ILE A 298 0.95 -12.40 -3.83
C ILE A 298 0.63 -11.74 -2.49
N ILE A 299 0.54 -12.57 -1.46
CA ILE A 299 0.27 -12.19 -0.08
C ILE A 299 1.63 -12.07 0.65
N ASN A 300 2.08 -10.84 0.85
CA ASN A 300 3.29 -10.50 1.60
C ASN A 300 3.08 -10.58 3.12
N GLY A 301 2.41 -11.64 3.57
CA GLY A 301 2.08 -11.86 4.98
C GLY A 301 1.65 -13.29 5.24
N GLU A 302 1.46 -13.59 6.52
CA GLU A 302 0.89 -14.86 6.98
C GLU A 302 -0.64 -14.74 7.00
N ILE A 303 -1.34 -15.70 6.37
CA ILE A 303 -2.80 -15.77 6.39
C ILE A 303 -3.30 -16.17 7.79
N GLU A 304 -2.58 -17.09 8.44
CA GLU A 304 -2.98 -17.65 9.72
C GLU A 304 -2.61 -16.74 10.91
N PRO A 305 -3.42 -16.77 11.99
CA PRO A 305 -3.05 -16.15 13.26
C PRO A 305 -1.78 -16.80 13.83
N ARG A 306 -0.89 -15.96 14.37
CA ARG A 306 0.31 -16.43 15.08
C ARG A 306 0.13 -16.23 16.56
N LEU A 307 0.35 -17.25 17.38
CA LEU A 307 0.38 -17.09 18.83
C LEU A 307 1.63 -16.28 19.22
N ALA A 308 1.43 -15.16 19.92
CA ALA A 308 2.51 -14.35 20.45
C ALA A 308 2.05 -13.62 21.72
N LEU A 309 2.96 -13.47 22.69
CA LEU A 309 2.70 -12.70 23.90
C LEU A 309 2.87 -11.20 23.62
N THR A 310 1.77 -10.46 23.60
CA THR A 310 1.78 -9.01 23.44
C THR A 310 2.27 -8.34 24.71
N ARG A 311 3.29 -7.48 24.59
CA ARG A 311 3.77 -6.67 25.73
C ARG A 311 2.68 -5.70 26.20
N GLY A 312 2.55 -5.54 27.52
CA GLY A 312 1.57 -4.63 28.16
C GLY A 312 1.92 -3.16 28.05
N ALA A 313 2.12 -2.64 26.84
CA ALA A 313 2.39 -1.23 26.56
C ALA A 313 1.53 -0.75 25.39
N THR A 314 1.16 0.55 25.39
CA THR A 314 0.19 1.12 24.45
C THR A 314 0.55 0.86 22.99
N LEU A 315 1.79 1.16 22.58
CA LEU A 315 2.21 1.02 21.18
C LEU A 315 2.27 -0.45 20.72
N PRO A 316 2.90 -1.39 21.47
CA PRO A 316 2.81 -2.82 21.13
C PRO A 316 1.39 -3.36 21.04
N ILE A 317 0.47 -2.92 21.90
CA ILE A 317 -0.94 -3.30 21.83
C ILE A 317 -1.58 -2.78 20.54
N LEU A 318 -1.38 -1.51 20.20
CA LEU A 318 -1.90 -0.92 18.96
C LEU A 318 -1.37 -1.64 17.71
N MET A 319 -0.07 -1.92 17.63
CA MET A 319 0.52 -2.63 16.49
C MET A 319 0.00 -4.07 16.39
N ARG A 320 -0.16 -4.76 17.52
CA ARG A 320 -0.77 -6.10 17.53
C ARG A 320 -2.23 -6.09 17.11
N SER A 321 -3.00 -5.09 17.53
CA SER A 321 -4.38 -4.91 17.10
C SER A 321 -4.46 -4.65 15.60
N PHE A 322 -3.57 -3.81 15.07
CA PHE A 322 -3.46 -3.56 13.62
C PHE A 322 -3.13 -4.85 12.86
N ASP A 323 -2.07 -5.59 13.24
CA ASP A 323 -1.70 -6.90 12.65
C ASP A 323 -2.89 -7.89 12.68
N THR A 324 -3.60 -7.96 13.80
CA THR A 324 -4.77 -8.83 13.97
C THR A 324 -5.90 -8.45 13.02
N LEU A 325 -6.22 -7.14 12.93
CA LEU A 325 -7.23 -6.63 12.01
C LEU A 325 -6.83 -6.86 10.55
N SER A 326 -5.58 -6.55 10.17
CA SER A 326 -5.06 -6.76 8.81
C SER A 326 -5.14 -8.24 8.40
N LYS A 327 -4.78 -9.18 9.27
CA LYS A 327 -4.91 -10.63 8.98
C LYS A 327 -6.38 -11.05 8.84
N SER A 328 -7.26 -10.52 9.67
CA SER A 328 -8.70 -10.79 9.58
C SER A 328 -9.28 -10.26 8.26
N ASP A 329 -8.91 -9.04 7.89
CA ASP A 329 -9.35 -8.37 6.67
C ASP A 329 -8.79 -9.04 5.41
N LEU A 330 -7.52 -9.47 5.43
CA LEU A 330 -6.89 -10.29 4.39
C LEU A 330 -7.68 -11.57 4.11
N ARG A 331 -8.08 -12.31 5.15
CA ARG A 331 -8.89 -13.53 4.99
C ARG A 331 -10.24 -13.21 4.37
N ALA A 332 -10.91 -12.15 4.81
CA ALA A 332 -12.19 -11.73 4.23
C ALA A 332 -12.06 -11.36 2.75
N HIS A 333 -11.01 -10.61 2.38
CA HIS A 333 -10.72 -10.25 1.00
C HIS A 333 -10.35 -11.46 0.13
N LEU A 334 -9.60 -12.43 0.67
CA LEU A 334 -9.28 -13.67 -0.05
C LEU A 334 -10.55 -14.50 -0.32
N ILE A 335 -11.46 -14.62 0.65
CA ILE A 335 -12.77 -15.26 0.46
C ILE A 335 -13.57 -14.54 -0.63
N ALA A 336 -13.60 -13.21 -0.60
CA ALA A 336 -14.28 -12.42 -1.63
C ALA A 336 -13.65 -12.62 -3.03
N ALA A 337 -12.32 -12.71 -3.11
CA ALA A 337 -11.60 -13.02 -4.33
C ALA A 337 -11.95 -14.41 -4.88
N VAL A 338 -12.04 -15.42 -4.02
CA VAL A 338 -12.45 -16.79 -4.40
C VAL A 338 -13.89 -16.79 -4.92
N ALA A 339 -14.80 -16.08 -4.27
CA ALA A 339 -16.18 -15.95 -4.71
C ALA A 339 -16.29 -15.23 -6.06
N PHE A 340 -15.53 -14.15 -6.25
CA PHE A 340 -15.44 -13.43 -7.51
C PHE A 340 -14.89 -14.32 -8.64
N ALA A 341 -13.79 -15.05 -8.38
CA ALA A 341 -13.19 -15.93 -9.36
C ALA A 341 -14.16 -17.06 -9.76
N SER A 342 -14.79 -17.70 -8.78
CA SER A 342 -15.76 -18.78 -9.02
C SER A 342 -16.97 -18.31 -9.82
N ARG A 343 -17.52 -17.12 -9.53
CA ARG A 343 -18.67 -16.57 -10.26
C ARG A 343 -18.35 -16.25 -11.72
N ASN A 344 -17.10 -15.90 -12.02
CA ASN A 344 -16.67 -15.50 -13.35
C ASN A 344 -15.92 -16.60 -14.13
N ASP A 345 -15.79 -17.80 -13.57
CA ASP A 345 -15.05 -18.95 -14.13
C ASP A 345 -13.54 -18.63 -14.33
N ALA A 346 -12.98 -17.85 -13.41
CA ALA A 346 -11.57 -17.49 -13.41
C ALA A 346 -10.76 -18.41 -12.49
N ARG A 347 -9.51 -18.66 -12.86
CA ARG A 347 -8.56 -19.43 -12.06
C ARG A 347 -7.86 -18.50 -11.08
N LEU A 348 -8.07 -18.70 -9.78
CA LEU A 348 -7.40 -17.93 -8.73
C LEU A 348 -6.24 -18.73 -8.13
N ARG A 349 -5.05 -18.15 -8.18
CA ARG A 349 -3.84 -18.67 -7.55
C ARG A 349 -3.29 -17.67 -6.57
N TYR A 350 -2.80 -18.14 -5.43
CA TYR A 350 -2.15 -17.26 -4.46
C TYR A 350 -0.80 -17.82 -4.00
N ALA A 351 0.13 -16.91 -3.73
CA ALA A 351 1.37 -17.20 -3.02
C ALA A 351 1.33 -16.45 -1.70
N ALA A 352 1.67 -17.12 -0.59
CA ALA A 352 1.74 -16.50 0.73
C ALA A 352 3.02 -16.93 1.45
N ILE A 353 3.41 -16.17 2.48
CA ILE A 353 4.57 -16.51 3.29
C ILE A 353 4.22 -17.76 4.13
N PRO A 354 5.05 -18.82 4.09
CA PRO A 354 4.89 -19.97 4.98
C PRO A 354 4.93 -19.54 6.46
N THR A 355 3.98 -20.02 7.25
CA THR A 355 3.79 -19.56 8.65
C THR A 355 4.98 -19.95 9.54
N GLU A 356 5.72 -20.99 9.16
CA GLU A 356 6.91 -21.49 9.85
C GLU A 356 8.08 -20.50 9.81
N LEU A 357 8.08 -19.55 8.86
CA LEU A 357 9.11 -18.52 8.78
C LEU A 357 8.98 -17.45 9.87
N GLY A 358 7.81 -17.34 10.52
CA GLY A 358 7.57 -16.39 11.61
C GLY A 358 7.85 -14.95 11.21
N ALA A 359 7.42 -14.55 10.01
CA ALA A 359 7.80 -13.29 9.40
C ALA A 359 7.17 -12.09 10.13
N ASP A 360 7.97 -11.05 10.34
CA ASP A 360 7.55 -9.80 10.96
C ASP A 360 7.62 -8.68 9.94
N SER A 361 6.46 -8.10 9.61
CA SER A 361 6.33 -7.03 8.63
C SER A 361 7.06 -5.74 9.02
N LEU A 362 7.43 -5.60 10.29
CA LEU A 362 8.15 -4.43 10.82
C LEU A 362 9.67 -4.69 10.96
N ALA A 363 10.13 -5.89 10.66
CA ALA A 363 11.53 -6.30 10.74
C ALA A 363 12.28 -6.00 9.45
N PHE A 364 12.76 -4.75 9.30
CA PHE A 364 13.51 -4.26 8.13
C PHE A 364 15.00 -4.63 8.14
N GLU A 365 15.43 -5.59 8.98
CA GLU A 365 16.81 -6.05 9.00
C GLU A 365 17.18 -6.78 7.70
N ALA A 366 18.29 -6.39 7.08
CA ALA A 366 18.73 -6.92 5.78
C ALA A 366 18.82 -8.46 5.76
N ALA A 367 19.25 -9.08 6.87
CA ALA A 367 19.33 -10.54 6.96
C ALA A 367 17.95 -11.22 6.95
N ALA A 368 16.94 -10.61 7.58
CA ALA A 368 15.57 -11.14 7.58
C ALA A 368 14.94 -11.01 6.19
N MET A 369 15.05 -9.82 5.59
CA MET A 369 14.57 -9.56 4.23
C MET A 369 15.25 -10.47 3.20
N ARG A 370 16.57 -10.67 3.29
CA ARG A 370 17.29 -11.57 2.39
C ARG A 370 16.79 -13.01 2.47
N ARG A 371 16.58 -13.54 3.68
CA ARG A 371 16.01 -14.90 3.86
C ARG A 371 14.62 -15.01 3.23
N LEU A 372 13.77 -14.01 3.42
CA LEU A 372 12.43 -13.97 2.82
C LEU A 372 12.51 -13.94 1.29
N PHE A 373 13.40 -13.10 0.74
CA PHE A 373 13.65 -13.03 -0.70
C PHE A 373 14.11 -14.36 -1.27
N GLU A 374 15.15 -14.98 -0.70
CA GLU A 374 15.69 -16.26 -1.15
C GLU A 374 14.65 -17.38 -1.07
N THR A 375 13.79 -17.35 -0.04
CA THR A 375 12.70 -18.32 0.11
C THR A 375 11.66 -18.15 -1.00
N GLY A 376 11.23 -16.92 -1.27
CA GLY A 376 10.30 -16.61 -2.36
C GLY A 376 10.89 -16.96 -3.72
N GLU A 377 12.16 -16.63 -3.95
CA GLU A 377 12.89 -16.92 -5.19
C GLU A 377 12.98 -18.43 -5.44
N THR A 378 13.24 -19.21 -4.40
CA THR A 378 13.28 -20.68 -4.48
C THR A 378 11.90 -21.25 -4.81
N ALA A 379 10.85 -20.77 -4.12
CA ALA A 379 9.48 -21.22 -4.36
C ALA A 379 8.99 -20.84 -5.78
N GLY A 380 9.33 -19.64 -6.26
CA GLY A 380 8.99 -19.19 -7.61
C GLY A 380 9.72 -20.01 -8.68
N ALA A 381 11.03 -20.23 -8.52
CA ALA A 381 11.84 -20.96 -9.49
C ALA A 381 11.51 -22.45 -9.56
N SER A 382 10.94 -23.02 -8.51
CA SER A 382 10.48 -24.43 -8.46
C SER A 382 9.04 -24.61 -8.91
N GLY A 383 8.31 -23.52 -9.22
CA GLY A 383 6.89 -23.56 -9.59
C GLY A 383 5.96 -23.91 -8.43
N THR A 384 6.43 -23.87 -7.18
CA THR A 384 5.63 -24.24 -5.99
C THR A 384 5.10 -23.04 -5.21
N ALA A 385 5.42 -21.80 -5.63
CA ALA A 385 4.99 -20.60 -4.92
C ALA A 385 3.46 -20.43 -4.89
N PHE A 386 2.77 -20.82 -5.97
CA PHE A 386 1.35 -20.57 -6.14
C PHE A 386 0.51 -21.81 -5.82
N SER A 387 -0.42 -21.65 -4.89
CA SER A 387 -1.49 -22.60 -4.62
C SER A 387 -2.74 -22.19 -5.38
N GLU A 388 -3.37 -23.12 -6.09
CA GLU A 388 -4.67 -22.89 -6.74
C GLU A 388 -5.79 -23.03 -5.72
N VAL A 389 -6.69 -22.05 -5.65
CA VAL A 389 -7.83 -22.12 -4.74
C VAL A 389 -8.93 -22.91 -5.41
N MET A 390 -9.11 -24.17 -4.98
CA MET A 390 -10.27 -24.95 -5.37
C MET A 390 -11.50 -24.44 -4.60
N PRO A 391 -12.62 -24.09 -5.27
CA PRO A 391 -13.81 -23.54 -4.63
C PRO A 391 -14.36 -24.40 -3.47
N GLU A 392 -14.13 -25.71 -3.51
CA GLU A 392 -14.61 -26.68 -2.52
C GLU A 392 -13.79 -26.69 -1.22
N ALA A 393 -12.51 -26.26 -1.26
CA ALA A 393 -11.55 -26.43 -0.16
C ALA A 393 -11.78 -25.49 1.04
N TRP A 394 -12.56 -24.42 0.89
CA TRP A 394 -12.87 -23.47 1.97
C TRP A 394 -14.21 -23.73 2.67
N THR A 395 -14.97 -24.74 2.24
CA THR A 395 -16.30 -25.06 2.81
C THR A 395 -16.26 -26.09 3.94
N ARG A 396 -15.10 -26.66 4.25
CA ARG A 396 -14.93 -27.56 5.41
C ARG A 396 -13.83 -27.05 6.32
N PRO A 397 -14.14 -26.65 7.57
CA PRO A 397 -13.16 -26.78 8.63
C PRO A 397 -12.81 -28.27 8.71
N GLU A 398 -11.52 -28.62 8.69
CA GLU A 398 -11.15 -29.97 9.10
C GLU A 398 -11.59 -30.20 10.56
N PRO A 399 -12.15 -31.39 10.88
CA PRO A 399 -12.82 -31.67 12.14
C PRO A 399 -11.93 -31.64 13.38
#